data_AF-A0A9D8QAX1-F1
#
_entry.id   AF-A0A9D8QAX1-F1
#
_cell.length_a   1.000
_cell.length_b   1.000
_cell.length_c   1.000
_cell.angle_alpha   90.00
_cell.angle_beta   90.00
_cell.angle_gamma   90.00
#
_symmetry.space_group_name_H-M   'P 1'
#
loop_
_entity.id
_entity.type
_entity.pdbx_description
1 polymer ?
#
loop_
_entity_poly.entity_id
_entity_poly.type
_entity_poly.pdbx_seq_one_letter_code
_entity_poly.pdbx_strand_id
1 'polypeptide(L)'
;MTTEAFQTVMARRGLRALVLSAGLALAGCGGGPTPTTFDLTAPSGFGRVGGSHATMVVARPTAVQTLDSDRVIVKDSSGALSFLGGAQWADQVPALVQTRLIQTFEN
;
A
#
# COMPACT_ATOMS: atom_id res chain seq x y z
N MET A 1 30.88 23.71 -49.59
CA MET A 1 29.92 22.62 -49.30
C MET A 1 30.48 21.72 -48.18
N THR A 2 30.62 22.19 -46.93
CA THR A 2 31.05 21.31 -45.81
C THR A 2 30.56 21.77 -44.43
N THR A 3 30.09 23.01 -44.28
CA THR A 3 29.75 23.58 -42.96
C THR A 3 28.37 23.20 -42.43
N GLU A 4 27.41 22.85 -43.29
CA GLU A 4 26.03 22.56 -42.86
C GLU A 4 25.85 21.15 -42.26
N ALA A 5 26.65 20.17 -42.69
CA ALA A 5 26.57 18.80 -42.18
C ALA A 5 27.02 18.69 -40.72
N PHE A 6 27.94 19.54 -40.26
CA PHE A 6 28.43 19.54 -38.88
C PHE A 6 27.39 20.07 -37.89
N GLN A 7 26.61 21.08 -38.28
CA GLN A 7 25.58 21.69 -37.43
C GLN A 7 24.46 20.69 -37.09
N THR A 8 24.02 19.89 -38.06
CA THR A 8 22.94 18.90 -37.90
C THR A 8 23.34 17.72 -37.01
N VAL A 9 24.61 17.31 -37.08
CA VAL A 9 25.16 16.21 -36.24
C VAL A 9 25.32 16.66 -34.79
N MET A 10 25.73 17.91 -34.56
CA MET A 10 25.93 18.47 -33.22
C MET A 10 24.59 18.72 -32.50
N ALA A 11 23.59 19.23 -33.23
CA ALA A 11 22.23 19.40 -32.71
C ALA A 11 21.55 18.05 -32.36
N ARG A 12 21.73 17.02 -33.20
CA ARG A 12 21.21 15.66 -32.93
C ARG A 12 21.90 14.96 -31.75
N ARG A 13 23.18 15.24 -31.51
CA ARG A 13 23.92 14.73 -30.34
C ARG A 13 23.50 15.42 -29.03
N GLY A 14 23.27 16.73 -29.06
CA GLY A 14 22.76 17.48 -27.90
C GLY A 14 21.38 17.03 -27.46
N LEU A 15 20.46 16.82 -28.41
CA LEU A 15 19.11 16.34 -28.12
C LEU A 15 19.10 14.93 -27.50
N ARG A 16 19.96 14.02 -27.99
CA ARG A 16 20.10 12.67 -27.42
C ARG A 16 20.65 12.71 -25.99
N ALA A 17 21.64 13.55 -25.72
CA ALA A 17 22.22 13.71 -24.38
C ALA A 17 21.20 14.27 -23.38
N LEU A 18 20.32 15.18 -23.82
CA LEU A 18 19.24 15.74 -22.99
C LEU A 18 18.17 14.71 -22.65
N VAL A 19 17.75 13.89 -23.64
CA VAL A 19 16.74 12.84 -23.43
C VAL A 19 17.26 11.74 -22.51
N LEU A 20 18.54 11.35 -22.65
CA LEU A 20 19.18 10.37 -21.75
C LEU A 20 19.30 10.90 -20.32
N SER A 21 19.73 12.15 -20.14
CA SER A 21 19.84 12.75 -18.80
C SER A 21 18.46 12.95 -18.13
N ALA A 22 17.43 13.32 -18.89
CA ALA A 22 16.04 13.34 -18.39
C ALA A 22 15.54 11.94 -17.99
N GLY A 23 15.85 10.91 -18.79
CA GLY A 23 15.50 9.52 -18.47
C GLY A 23 16.18 9.00 -17.20
N LEU A 24 17.47 9.30 -17.00
CA LEU A 24 18.19 8.92 -15.78
C LEU A 24 17.68 9.67 -14.54
N ALA A 25 17.27 10.95 -14.67
CA ALA A 25 16.72 11.71 -13.57
C ALA A 25 15.36 11.14 -13.07
N LEU A 26 14.56 10.58 -13.97
CA LEU A 26 13.27 9.97 -13.65
C LEU A 26 13.40 8.55 -13.07
N ALA A 27 14.48 7.83 -13.39
CA ALA A 27 14.71 6.47 -12.91
C ALA A 27 14.92 6.37 -11.38
N GLY A 28 15.21 7.48 -10.70
CA GLY A 28 15.42 7.52 -9.25
C GLY A 28 14.16 7.68 -8.39
N CYS A 29 12.99 7.99 -8.96
CA CYS A 29 11.80 8.36 -8.18
C CYS A 29 10.95 7.17 -7.66
N GLY A 30 11.34 5.92 -7.92
CA GLY A 30 10.53 4.74 -7.57
C GLY A 30 11.03 3.87 -6.42
N GLY A 31 12.17 4.19 -5.80
CA GLY A 31 12.94 3.27 -4.96
C GLY A 31 12.77 3.43 -3.45
N GLY A 32 11.55 3.59 -2.95
CA GLY A 32 11.30 3.54 -1.49
C GLY A 32 11.48 2.13 -0.93
N PRO A 33 11.92 1.94 0.32
CA PRO A 33 11.97 0.62 0.94
C PRO A 33 10.58 -0.01 0.98
N THR A 34 10.50 -1.31 0.65
CA THR A 34 9.25 -2.06 0.71
C THR A 34 8.69 -1.99 2.13
N PRO A 35 7.43 -1.58 2.32
CA PRO A 35 6.83 -1.48 3.65
C PRO A 35 6.69 -2.85 4.30
N THR A 36 6.94 -2.91 5.60
CA THR A 36 6.66 -4.09 6.43
C THR A 36 5.15 -4.33 6.43
N THR A 37 4.74 -5.56 6.14
CA THR A 37 3.33 -5.95 6.12
C THR A 37 2.93 -6.55 7.46
N PHE A 38 1.85 -6.02 8.04
CA PHE A 38 1.26 -6.43 9.31
C PHE A 38 -0.09 -7.09 9.08
N ASP A 39 -0.41 -8.05 9.94
CA ASP A 39 -1.64 -8.81 9.87
C ASP A 39 -2.34 -8.81 11.23
N LEU A 40 -3.64 -9.08 11.21
CA LEU A 40 -4.43 -9.30 12.41
C LEU A 40 -4.46 -10.80 12.71
N THR A 41 -4.39 -11.15 13.98
CA THR A 41 -4.57 -12.54 14.43
C THR A 41 -6.02 -12.75 14.81
N ALA A 42 -6.66 -13.80 14.28
CA ALA A 42 -7.98 -14.21 14.72
C ALA A 42 -7.91 -14.67 16.19
N PRO A 43 -8.71 -14.07 17.11
CA PRO A 43 -8.79 -14.56 18.48
C PRO A 43 -9.16 -16.05 18.56
N SER A 44 -8.62 -16.72 19.57
CA SER A 44 -8.82 -18.15 19.86
C SER A 44 -8.84 -18.38 21.38
N GLY A 45 -9.04 -19.63 21.80
CA GLY A 45 -9.08 -19.98 23.22
C GLY A 45 -10.42 -19.66 23.90
N PHE A 46 -11.51 -19.65 23.13
CA PHE A 46 -12.85 -19.61 23.70
C PHE A 46 -13.07 -20.85 24.58
N GLY A 47 -13.71 -20.65 25.73
CA GLY A 47 -14.12 -21.77 26.58
C GLY A 47 -15.13 -22.69 25.87
N ARG A 48 -15.72 -23.64 26.59
CA ARG A 48 -16.73 -24.52 26.00
C ARG A 48 -17.98 -23.71 25.63
N VAL A 49 -18.16 -23.42 24.34
CA VAL A 49 -19.36 -22.78 23.79
C VAL A 49 -20.30 -23.88 23.28
N GLY A 50 -21.61 -23.72 23.49
CA GLY A 50 -22.60 -24.65 22.94
C GLY A 50 -22.67 -24.55 21.42
N GLY A 51 -22.90 -25.67 20.72
CA GLY A 51 -23.12 -25.66 19.28
C GLY A 51 -24.46 -25.05 18.89
N SER A 52 -24.55 -24.51 17.68
CA SER A 52 -25.78 -23.99 17.08
C SER A 52 -25.92 -24.51 15.65
N HIS A 53 -27.15 -24.81 15.23
CA HIS A 53 -27.48 -25.12 13.82
C HIS A 53 -27.86 -23.87 13.02
N ALA A 54 -27.85 -22.68 13.64
CA ALA A 54 -28.16 -21.44 12.96
C ALA A 54 -27.03 -21.03 12.00
N THR A 55 -27.41 -20.47 10.86
CA THR A 55 -26.46 -19.83 9.94
C THR A 55 -26.15 -18.40 10.41
N MET A 56 -24.87 -18.07 10.46
CA MET A 56 -24.40 -16.71 10.74
C MET A 56 -23.74 -16.13 9.50
N VAL A 57 -24.06 -14.87 9.20
CA VAL A 57 -23.43 -14.11 8.12
C VAL A 57 -22.62 -12.98 8.74
N VAL A 58 -21.33 -12.93 8.44
CA VAL A 58 -20.45 -11.82 8.81
C VAL A 58 -20.41 -10.85 7.63
N ALA A 59 -21.15 -9.74 7.75
CA ALA A 59 -21.09 -8.67 6.76
C ALA A 59 -19.74 -7.94 6.80
N ARG A 60 -19.36 -7.27 5.70
CA ARG A 60 -18.15 -6.43 5.66
C ARG A 60 -18.30 -5.28 6.67
N PRO A 61 -17.35 -5.10 7.59
CA PRO A 61 -17.33 -3.96 8.49
C PRO A 61 -17.32 -2.63 7.73
N THR A 62 -18.01 -1.63 8.25
CA THR A 62 -17.91 -0.26 7.74
C THR A 62 -16.77 0.48 8.42
N ALA A 63 -15.98 1.24 7.67
CA ALA A 63 -14.90 2.06 8.22
C ALA A 63 -15.01 3.52 7.76
N VAL A 64 -14.45 4.43 8.56
CA VAL A 64 -14.22 5.82 8.12
C VAL A 64 -13.16 5.83 7.01
N GLN A 65 -13.22 6.83 6.13
CA GLN A 65 -12.33 6.94 4.96
C GLN A 65 -10.84 6.81 5.32
N THR A 66 -10.44 7.32 6.48
CA THR A 66 -9.04 7.26 6.95
C THR A 66 -8.57 5.82 7.23
N LEU A 67 -9.48 4.91 7.57
CA LEU A 67 -9.19 3.51 7.86
C LEU A 67 -9.60 2.56 6.73
N ASP A 68 -10.35 3.03 5.72
CA ASP A 68 -10.73 2.23 4.55
C ASP A 68 -9.57 2.18 3.53
N SER A 69 -8.44 1.63 3.98
CA SER A 69 -7.23 1.39 3.18
C SER A 69 -6.38 0.30 3.83
N ASP A 70 -5.26 -0.04 3.21
CA ASP A 70 -4.19 -0.89 3.75
C ASP A 70 -3.13 -0.11 4.55
N ARG A 71 -3.35 1.19 4.77
CA ARG A 71 -2.37 2.06 5.42
C ARG A 71 -2.48 1.97 6.94
N VAL A 72 -1.33 1.89 7.61
CA VAL A 72 -1.28 2.00 9.07
C VAL A 72 -1.38 3.47 9.47
N ILE A 73 -2.44 3.81 10.19
CA ILE A 73 -2.67 5.16 10.69
C ILE A 73 -2.24 5.23 12.15
N VAL A 74 -1.47 6.27 12.48
CA VAL A 74 -1.11 6.61 13.85
C VAL A 74 -1.78 7.91 14.25
N LYS A 75 -2.20 7.98 15.51
CA LYS A 75 -2.72 9.20 16.13
C LYS A 75 -1.71 9.69 17.15
N ASP A 76 -1.25 10.92 17.01
CA ASP A 76 -0.33 11.50 17.99
C ASP A 76 -1.06 12.06 19.23
N SER A 77 -0.31 12.60 20.19
CA SER A 77 -0.85 13.17 21.43
C SER A 77 -1.69 14.44 21.22
N SER A 78 -1.49 15.16 20.10
CA SER A 78 -2.32 16.30 19.72
C SER A 78 -3.64 15.88 19.06
N GLY A 79 -3.72 14.61 18.65
CA GLY A 79 -4.85 14.01 17.97
C GLY A 79 -4.76 14.06 16.45
N ALA A 80 -3.65 14.51 15.88
CA ALA A 80 -3.43 14.47 14.44
C ALA A 80 -3.27 13.03 13.96
N LEU A 81 -3.87 12.72 12.82
CA LEU A 81 -3.78 11.42 12.16
C LEU A 81 -2.74 11.48 11.05
N SER A 82 -1.81 10.54 11.04
CA SER A 82 -0.80 10.42 9.99
C SER A 82 -0.58 8.97 9.58
N PHE A 83 -0.06 8.79 8.37
CA PHE A 83 0.35 7.47 7.89
C PHE A 83 1.72 7.11 8.45
N LEU A 84 1.86 5.89 8.95
CA LEU A 84 3.14 5.32 9.34
C LEU A 84 3.90 4.84 8.10
N GLY A 85 4.82 5.67 7.61
CA GLY A 85 5.71 5.31 6.50
C GLY A 85 6.50 4.03 6.78
N GLY A 86 6.46 3.09 5.83
CA GLY A 86 7.17 1.81 5.95
C GLY A 86 6.38 0.69 6.63
N ALA A 87 5.10 0.91 6.94
CA ALA A 87 4.19 -0.11 7.45
C ALA A 87 2.90 -0.14 6.64
N GLN A 88 2.38 -1.33 6.40
CA GLN A 88 1.08 -1.55 5.76
C GLN A 88 0.38 -2.76 6.38
N TRP A 89 -0.95 -2.80 6.25
CA TRP A 89 -1.74 -3.99 6.52
C TRP A 89 -1.64 -4.98 5.37
N ALA A 90 -1.90 -6.25 5.65
CA ALA A 90 -1.90 -7.33 4.65
C ALA A 90 -3.04 -7.20 3.62
N ASP A 91 -4.10 -6.45 3.95
CA ASP A 91 -5.23 -6.12 3.08
C ASP A 91 -5.89 -4.81 3.56
N GLN A 92 -6.91 -4.31 2.85
CA GLN A 92 -7.74 -3.21 3.34
C GLN A 92 -8.38 -3.59 4.69
N VAL A 93 -8.26 -2.69 5.67
CA VAL A 93 -8.66 -2.98 7.06
C VAL A 93 -10.06 -3.58 7.18
N PRO A 94 -11.12 -3.10 6.49
CA PRO A 94 -12.43 -3.73 6.61
C PRO A 94 -12.48 -5.19 6.17
N ALA A 95 -11.80 -5.53 5.06
CA ALA A 95 -11.76 -6.89 4.55
C ALA A 95 -10.90 -7.80 5.45
N LEU A 96 -9.79 -7.27 5.95
CA LEU A 96 -8.92 -7.96 6.90
C LEU A 96 -9.66 -8.32 8.20
N VAL A 97 -10.38 -7.35 8.78
CA VAL A 97 -11.19 -7.56 9.98
C VAL A 97 -12.30 -8.58 9.73
N GLN A 98 -13.02 -8.48 8.61
CA GLN A 98 -14.05 -9.46 8.26
C GLN A 98 -13.49 -10.87 8.21
N THR A 99 -12.34 -11.04 7.56
CA THR A 99 -11.67 -12.33 7.41
C THR A 99 -11.30 -12.91 8.77
N ARG A 100 -10.75 -12.10 9.69
CA ARG A 100 -10.41 -12.58 11.04
C ARG A 100 -11.65 -12.86 11.89
N LEU A 101 -12.73 -12.11 11.74
CA LEU A 101 -14.00 -12.42 12.41
C LEU A 101 -14.57 -13.76 11.95
N ILE A 102 -14.57 -14.03 10.64
CA ILE A 102 -15.02 -15.33 10.09
C ILE A 102 -14.17 -16.46 10.68
N GLN A 103 -12.85 -16.35 10.58
CA GLN A 103 -11.93 -17.35 11.14
C GLN A 103 -12.14 -17.59 12.63
N THR A 104 -12.39 -16.52 13.40
CA THR A 104 -12.66 -16.63 14.83
C THR A 104 -13.90 -17.47 15.14
N PHE A 105 -14.95 -17.42 14.31
CA PHE A 105 -16.14 -18.24 14.48
C PHE A 105 -16.01 -19.67 13.91
N GLU A 106 -15.03 -19.91 13.04
CA GLU A 106 -14.74 -21.22 12.44
C GLU A 106 -13.71 -22.05 13.24
N ASN A 107 -13.00 -21.43 14.18
CA ASN A 107 -11.99 -22.07 15.04
C ASN A 107 -12.56 -23.09 16.04
#